data_AF-A0A920ITH0-F1
#
_entry.id   AF-A0A920ITH0-F1
#
_cell.length_a   1.000
_cell.length_b   1.000
_cell.length_c   1.000
_cell.angle_alpha   90.00
_cell.angle_beta   90.00
_cell.angle_gamma   90.00
#
_symmetry.space_group_name_H-M   'P 1'
#
loop_
_entity.id
_entity.type
_entity.pdbx_description
1 polymer ?
#
loop_
_entity_poly.entity_id
_entity_poly.type
_entity_poly.pdbx_seq_one_letter_code
_entity_poly.pdbx_strand_id
1 'polypeptide(L)'
;MVTAGYVAAIRCAQNGLDTAIIESKAEFGGTCLNVGCIPSKALLDSSNKYYQAKEHFQSMEFLFTEQSFDLGTMMTRKDDVIKKLTGSYQVY
;
A
#
# COMPACT_ATOMS: atom_id res chain seq x y z
N MET A 1 6.64 -11.17 -10.72
CA MET A 1 7.13 -11.09 -9.32
C MET A 1 8.30 -10.10 -9.31
N VAL A 2 8.08 -8.82 -8.96
CA VAL A 2 9.04 -7.73 -9.26
C VAL A 2 9.49 -6.93 -8.02
N THR A 3 9.04 -7.29 -6.81
CA THR A 3 9.50 -6.57 -5.60
C THR A 3 10.96 -6.80 -5.26
N ALA A 4 11.46 -8.03 -5.43
CA ALA A 4 12.88 -8.29 -5.25
C ALA A 4 13.73 -7.65 -6.37
N GLY A 5 13.15 -7.48 -7.56
CA GLY A 5 13.87 -6.95 -8.74
C GLY A 5 14.39 -5.54 -8.53
N TYR A 6 13.56 -4.62 -8.04
CA TYR A 6 14.01 -3.25 -7.79
C TYR A 6 14.99 -3.16 -6.61
N VAL A 7 14.81 -3.97 -5.55
CA VAL A 7 15.74 -3.98 -4.39
C VAL A 7 17.12 -4.48 -4.83
N ALA A 8 17.16 -5.56 -5.61
CA ALA A 8 18.39 -6.10 -6.16
C ALA A 8 19.07 -5.06 -7.06
N ALA A 9 18.31 -4.37 -7.91
CA ALA A 9 18.88 -3.39 -8.80
C ALA A 9 19.44 -2.15 -8.08
N ILE A 10 18.74 -1.64 -7.06
CA ILE A 10 19.25 -0.59 -6.18
C ILE A 10 20.55 -1.06 -5.53
N ARG A 11 20.60 -2.31 -5.07
CA ARG A 11 21.81 -2.86 -4.44
C ARG A 11 22.96 -2.97 -5.44
N CYS A 12 22.71 -3.42 -6.67
CA CYS A 12 23.74 -3.49 -7.71
C CYS A 12 24.28 -2.08 -8.05
N ALA A 13 23.40 -1.09 -8.22
CA ALA A 13 23.78 0.30 -8.45
C ALA A 13 24.62 0.88 -7.29
N GLN A 14 24.24 0.60 -6.04
CA GLN A 14 25.01 0.99 -4.86
C GLN A 14 26.41 0.35 -4.80
N ASN A 15 26.61 -0.80 -5.45
CA ASN A 15 27.91 -1.47 -5.55
C ASN A 15 28.68 -1.09 -6.82
N GLY A 16 28.24 -0.07 -7.56
CA GLY A 16 28.93 0.46 -8.74
C GLY A 16 28.76 -0.37 -10.00
N LEU A 17 27.75 -1.24 -10.06
CA LEU A 17 27.42 -2.01 -11.27
C LEU A 17 26.44 -1.24 -12.14
N ASP A 18 26.71 -1.18 -13.44
CA ASP A 18 25.75 -0.69 -14.43
C ASP A 18 24.53 -1.63 -14.46
N THR A 19 23.40 -1.13 -13.99
CA THR A 19 22.22 -1.94 -13.72
C THR A 19 21.01 -1.41 -14.47
N ALA A 20 20.34 -2.28 -15.20
CA ALA A 20 19.06 -1.98 -15.85
C ALA A 20 17.94 -2.84 -15.25
N ILE A 21 16.76 -2.25 -15.08
CA ILE A 21 15.52 -2.95 -14.72
C ILE A 21 14.63 -2.98 -15.96
N ILE A 22 14.08 -4.15 -16.28
CA ILE A 22 13.06 -4.31 -17.31
C ILE A 22 11.75 -4.72 -16.61
N GLU A 23 10.71 -3.92 -16.78
CA GLU A 23 9.35 -4.22 -16.32
C GLU A 23 8.38 -4.16 -17.49
N SER A 24 7.47 -5.13 -17.53
CA SER A 24 6.44 -5.30 -18.55
C SER A 24 5.22 -4.40 -18.33
N LYS A 25 5.02 -3.93 -17.09
CA LYS A 25 3.89 -3.10 -16.69
C LYS A 25 4.28 -1.62 -16.71
N ALA A 26 3.27 -0.76 -16.92
CA ALA A 26 3.46 0.69 -16.92
C ALA A 26 3.92 1.25 -15.55
N GLU A 27 3.60 0.57 -14.46
CA GLU A 27 3.97 0.98 -13.10
C GLU A 27 4.96 -0.01 -12.48
N PHE A 28 6.05 0.53 -11.91
CA PHE A 28 7.02 -0.23 -11.13
C PHE A 28 6.41 -0.79 -9.83
N GLY A 29 7.05 -1.80 -9.24
CA GLY A 29 6.68 -2.38 -7.94
C GLY A 29 5.98 -3.75 -8.02
N GLY A 30 5.51 -4.14 -9.20
CA GLY A 30 5.02 -5.49 -9.48
C GLY A 30 3.81 -5.92 -8.63
N THR A 31 3.66 -7.23 -8.45
CA THR A 31 2.47 -7.82 -7.80
C THR A 31 2.24 -7.32 -6.39
N CYS A 32 3.27 -7.31 -5.54
CA CYS A 32 3.11 -7.01 -4.12
C CYS A 32 2.69 -5.55 -3.88
N LEU A 33 3.19 -4.61 -4.68
CA LEU A 33 2.80 -3.20 -4.62
C LEU A 33 1.43 -2.95 -5.25
N ASN A 34 1.19 -3.45 -6.47
CA ASN A 34 0.07 -2.99 -7.28
C ASN A 34 -1.22 -3.78 -7.01
N VAL A 35 -1.13 -5.09 -6.75
CA VAL A 35 -2.30 -5.98 -6.65
C VAL A 35 -2.20 -7.02 -5.54
N GLY A 36 -1.26 -6.86 -4.62
CA GLY A 36 -0.88 -7.90 -3.66
C GLY A 36 -0.91 -7.40 -2.23
N CYS A 37 0.25 -7.43 -1.58
CA CYS A 37 0.34 -7.15 -0.16
C CYS A 37 -0.11 -5.72 0.17
N ILE A 38 0.38 -4.71 -0.53
CA ILE A 38 0.07 -3.31 -0.21
C ILE A 38 -1.45 -3.02 -0.25
N PRO A 39 -2.19 -3.31 -1.35
CA PRO A 39 -3.64 -3.09 -1.35
C PRO A 39 -4.34 -3.92 -0.27
N SER A 40 -3.94 -5.18 -0.08
CA SER A 40 -4.56 -6.05 0.93
C SER A 40 -4.37 -5.50 2.34
N LYS A 41 -3.16 -5.03 2.68
CA LYS A 41 -2.86 -4.50 4.02
C LYS A 41 -3.48 -3.11 4.24
N ALA A 42 -3.57 -2.27 3.21
CA ALA A 42 -4.29 -1.00 3.29
C ALA A 42 -5.77 -1.23 3.60
N LEU A 43 -6.40 -2.22 2.97
CA LEU A 43 -7.79 -2.55 3.25
C LEU A 43 -7.97 -3.15 4.65
N LEU A 44 -7.09 -4.08 5.05
CA LEU A 44 -7.14 -4.68 6.39
C LEU A 44 -6.96 -3.66 7.51
N ASP A 45 -6.07 -2.68 7.35
CA ASP A 45 -5.87 -1.59 8.31
C ASP A 45 -7.15 -0.73 8.47
N SER A 46 -7.81 -0.38 7.36
CA SER A 46 -9.08 0.33 7.40
C SER A 46 -10.18 -0.49 8.10
N SER A 47 -10.31 -1.77 7.74
CA SER A 47 -11.32 -2.66 8.34
C SER A 47 -11.08 -2.87 9.83
N ASN A 48 -9.83 -3.02 10.25
CA ASN A 48 -9.48 -3.18 11.66
C ASN A 48 -9.80 -1.92 12.48
N LYS A 49 -9.60 -0.73 11.92
CA LYS A 49 -9.98 0.54 12.57
C LYS A 49 -11.49 0.67 12.70
N TYR A 50 -12.25 0.28 11.68
CA TYR A 50 -13.71 0.24 11.75
C TYR A 50 -14.20 -0.75 12.82
N TYR A 51 -13.60 -1.95 12.88
CA TYR A 51 -13.93 -2.95 13.90
C TYR A 51 -13.62 -2.44 15.31
N GLN A 52 -12.45 -1.83 15.53
CA GLN A 52 -12.10 -1.19 16.81
C GLN A 52 -13.08 -0.07 17.17
N ALA A 53 -13.52 0.72 16.19
CA ALA A 53 -14.47 1.79 16.44
C ALA A 53 -15.86 1.30 16.86
N LYS A 54 -16.24 0.11 16.41
CA LYS A 54 -17.52 -0.51 16.76
C LYS A 54 -17.46 -1.22 18.11
N GLU A 55 -16.47 -2.07 18.34
CA GLU A 55 -16.44 -2.96 19.51
C GLU A 55 -15.64 -2.38 20.69
N HIS A 56 -14.48 -1.76 20.41
CA HIS A 56 -13.56 -1.34 21.47
C HIS A 56 -13.88 0.04 22.04
N PHE A 57 -14.34 1.01 21.24
CA PHE A 57 -14.66 2.33 21.78
C PHE A 57 -15.97 2.37 22.58
N GLN A 58 -16.92 1.46 22.33
CA GLN A 58 -18.09 1.29 23.21
C GLN A 58 -17.70 0.85 24.62
N SER A 59 -16.65 0.04 24.75
CA SER A 59 -16.13 -0.40 26.05
C SER A 59 -15.37 0.70 26.82
N MET A 60 -15.02 1.80 26.15
CA MET A 60 -14.24 2.91 26.71
C MET A 60 -15.09 4.18 26.86
N GLU A 61 -16.33 4.13 27.35
CA GLU A 61 -17.21 5.31 27.62
C GLU A 61 -17.40 6.33 26.45
N PHE A 62 -16.82 6.09 25.27
CA PHE A 62 -16.89 6.95 24.10
C PHE A 62 -18.15 6.59 23.31
N LEU A 63 -19.16 7.45 23.40
CA LEU A 63 -20.42 7.31 22.68
C LEU A 63 -20.25 7.77 21.22
N PHE A 64 -20.07 6.81 20.31
CA PHE A 64 -20.20 7.03 18.87
C PHE A 64 -21.62 6.65 18.44
N THR A 65 -22.43 7.64 18.04
CA THR A 65 -23.87 7.49 17.79
C THR A 65 -24.18 6.78 16.47
N GLU A 66 -23.40 6.97 15.41
CA GLU A 66 -23.52 6.23 14.14
C GLU A 66 -22.15 6.10 13.46
N GLN A 67 -21.65 4.86 13.32
CA GLN A 67 -20.45 4.57 12.52
C GLN A 67 -20.87 4.26 11.08
N SER A 68 -20.81 5.25 10.20
CA SER A 68 -20.99 5.01 8.76
C SER A 68 -19.68 4.51 8.13
N PHE A 69 -19.79 3.56 7.21
CA PHE A 69 -18.68 3.02 6.45
C PHE A 69 -18.80 3.44 4.98
N ASP A 70 -17.83 4.22 4.51
CA ASP A 70 -17.75 4.61 3.09
C ASP A 70 -16.69 3.77 2.36
N LEU A 71 -17.18 2.79 1.60
CA LEU A 71 -16.33 1.94 0.77
C LEU A 71 -15.62 2.74 -0.33
N GLY A 72 -16.26 3.78 -0.87
CA GLY A 72 -15.70 4.60 -1.94
C GLY A 72 -14.44 5.32 -1.47
N THR A 73 -14.53 6.02 -0.34
CA THR A 73 -13.37 6.69 0.27
C THR A 73 -12.27 5.70 0.66
N MET A 74 -12.63 4.50 1.15
CA MET A 74 -11.66 3.46 1.48
C MET A 74 -10.90 2.94 0.25
N MET A 75 -11.58 2.80 -0.89
CA MET A 75 -10.96 2.40 -2.15
C MET A 75 -10.05 3.50 -2.70
N THR A 76 -10.47 4.77 -2.64
CA THR A 76 -9.62 5.92 -3.01
C THR A 76 -8.34 5.96 -2.17
N ARG A 77 -8.44 5.79 -0.85
CA ARG A 77 -7.27 5.72 0.06
C ARG A 77 -6.31 4.60 -0.33
N LYS A 78 -6.83 3.41 -0.67
CA LYS A 78 -6.01 2.28 -1.15
C LYS A 78 -5.22 2.69 -2.40
N ASP A 79 -5.88 3.33 -3.36
CA ASP A 79 -5.24 3.78 -4.60
C ASP A 79 -4.20 4.88 -4.35
N ASP A 80 -4.46 5.80 -3.42
CA ASP A 80 -3.50 6.84 -3.03
C ASP A 80 -2.23 6.25 -2.38
N VAL A 81 -2.39 5.21 -1.56
CA VAL A 81 -1.25 4.49 -0.97
C VAL A 81 -0.42 3.81 -2.05
N ILE A 82 -1.07 3.19 -3.04
CA ILE A 82 -0.38 2.58 -4.19
C ILE A 82 0.38 3.66 -4.96
N LYS A 83 -0.29 4.75 -5.34
CA LYS A 83 0.31 5.88 -6.09
C LYS A 83 1.51 6.50 -5.37
N LYS A 84 1.41 6.69 -4.05
CA LYS A 84 2.50 7.24 -3.25
C LYS A 84 3.74 6.34 -3.29
N LEU A 85 3.53 5.03 -3.23
CA LEU A 85 4.63 4.07 -3.25
C LEU A 85 5.18 3.87 -4.67
N THR A 86 4.34 3.76 -5.70
CA THR A 86 4.80 3.64 -7.10
C THR A 86 5.58 4.87 -7.53
N GLY A 87 5.14 6.08 -7.15
CA GLY A 87 5.84 7.33 -7.45
C GLY A 87 7.23 7.44 -6.83
N SER A 88 7.50 6.76 -5.71
CA SER A 88 8.82 6.78 -5.07
C SER A 88 9.90 6.00 -5.83
N TYR A 89 9.51 5.12 -6.76
CA TYR A 89 10.43 4.30 -7.56
C TYR A 89 10.74 4.89 -8.94
N GLN A 90 10.16 6.04 -9.29
CA GLN A 90 10.58 6.77 -10.48
C GLN A 90 11.93 7.44 -10.18
N VAL A 91 13.00 6.70 -10.47
CA VAL A 91 14.36 7.22 -10.47
C VAL A 91 14.58 7.91 -11.82
N TYR A 92 15.08 9.14 -11.75
CA TYR A 92 15.48 10.01 -12.87
C TYR A 92 16.35 9.30 -13.92
#